data_AF-A0A538DKC1-F1
#
_entry.id   AF-A0A538DKC1-F1
#
_cell.length_a   1.000
_cell.length_b   1.000
_cell.length_c   1.000
_cell.angle_alpha   90.00
_cell.angle_beta   90.00
_cell.angle_gamma   90.00
#
_symmetry.space_group_name_H-M   'P 1'
#
loop_
_entity.id
_entity.type
_entity.pdbx_description
1 polymer ?
#
loop_
_entity_poly.entity_id
_entity_poly.type
_entity_poly.pdbx_seq_one_letter_code
_entity_poly.pdbx_strand_id
1 'polypeptide(L)'
;MRVHRGTLRVGDAVVAGDAWGKVRALYNFRGDKVKEAKPGDPVEILGFDKPPPAGELCRVVENERRARELANARGERLRREQLAQGSRGVSIERLFEQMEAGAVQDLNLVLKGDVVGSVEAAVSELGKIQHPEVRVNVIHQGVGGITEGDIMLASASGATVVGFNVR
;
A
#
# COMPACT_ATOMS: atom_id res chain seq x y z
N MET A 1 8.67 12.06 -5.04
CA MET A 1 9.76 11.13 -5.42
C MET A 1 11.04 11.93 -5.71
N ARG A 2 12.24 11.38 -5.50
CA ARG A 2 13.51 12.08 -5.77
C ARG A 2 14.25 11.46 -6.94
N VAL A 3 14.71 12.28 -7.89
CA VAL A 3 15.51 11.80 -9.02
C VAL A 3 16.94 11.52 -8.56
N HIS A 4 17.41 10.29 -8.73
CA HIS A 4 18.78 9.90 -8.35
C HIS A 4 19.77 9.98 -9.51
N ARG A 5 19.37 9.55 -10.70
CA ARG A 5 20.22 9.53 -11.92
C ARG A 5 19.37 9.81 -13.14
N GLY A 6 19.97 10.49 -14.12
CA GLY A 6 19.30 10.86 -15.37
C GLY A 6 18.37 12.05 -15.23
N THR A 7 17.53 12.27 -16.25
CA THR A 7 16.52 13.33 -16.27
C THR A 7 15.17 12.68 -16.50
N LEU A 8 14.19 12.99 -15.66
CA LEU A 8 12.81 12.52 -15.82
C LEU A 8 12.02 13.57 -16.59
N ARG A 9 11.25 13.17 -17.61
CA ARG A 9 10.47 14.07 -18.45
C ARG A 9 9.00 13.70 -18.48
N VAL A 10 8.17 14.70 -18.74
CA VAL A 10 6.76 14.45 -19.06
C VAL A 10 6.69 13.65 -20.36
N GLY A 11 5.95 12.54 -20.33
CA GLY A 11 5.84 11.59 -21.43
C GLY A 11 6.64 10.30 -21.25
N ASP A 12 7.55 10.24 -20.28
CA ASP A 12 8.33 9.03 -20.03
C ASP A 12 7.45 7.90 -19.47
N ALA A 13 7.74 6.66 -19.89
CA ALA A 13 7.14 5.47 -19.29
C ALA A 13 7.93 5.08 -18.05
N VAL A 14 7.23 4.86 -16.94
CA VAL A 14 7.84 4.63 -15.62
C VAL A 14 7.28 3.38 -14.96
N VAL A 15 8.12 2.71 -14.20
CA VAL A 15 7.77 1.57 -13.34
C VAL A 15 8.39 1.75 -11.97
N ALA A 16 7.62 1.49 -10.91
CA ALA A 16 8.05 1.58 -9.52
C ALA A 16 7.40 0.44 -8.73
N GLY A 17 8.19 -0.58 -8.37
CA GLY A 17 7.66 -1.79 -7.75
C GLY A 17 6.67 -2.52 -8.66
N ASP A 18 5.43 -2.65 -8.20
CA ASP A 18 4.30 -3.24 -8.92
C ASP A 18 3.34 -2.20 -9.52
N ALA A 19 3.70 -0.91 -9.45
CA ALA A 19 3.00 0.20 -10.10
C ALA A 19 3.73 0.61 -11.39
N TRP A 20 2.97 1.02 -12.40
CA TRP A 20 3.50 1.46 -13.68
C TRP A 20 2.65 2.60 -14.26
N GLY A 21 3.18 3.30 -15.25
CA GLY A 21 2.39 4.29 -15.96
C GLY A 21 3.24 5.16 -16.86
N LYS A 22 2.64 6.25 -17.32
CA LYS A 22 3.31 7.28 -18.11
C LYS A 22 3.18 8.61 -17.41
N VAL A 23 4.29 9.34 -17.35
CA VAL A 23 4.34 10.65 -16.71
C VAL A 23 3.44 11.63 -17.47
N ARG A 24 2.28 11.96 -16.91
CA ARG A 24 1.33 12.93 -17.48
C ARG A 24 1.67 14.36 -17.06
N ALA A 25 2.14 14.52 -15.83
CA ALA A 25 2.61 15.78 -15.30
C ALA A 25 3.68 15.55 -14.23
N LEU A 26 4.59 16.51 -14.11
CA LEU A 26 5.55 16.61 -13.02
C LEU A 26 5.28 17.90 -12.26
N TYR A 27 5.29 17.82 -10.93
CA TYR A 27 5.20 18.98 -10.06
C TYR A 27 6.44 19.06 -9.18
N ASN A 28 6.98 20.26 -8.97
CA ASN A 28 8.07 20.48 -8.03
C ASN A 28 7.54 20.50 -6.57
N PHE A 29 8.44 20.62 -5.60
CA PHE A 29 8.08 20.73 -4.17
C PHE A 29 7.24 21.96 -3.80
N ARG A 30 7.11 22.95 -4.70
CA ARG A 30 6.25 24.14 -4.52
C ARG A 30 4.86 23.95 -5.14
N GLY A 31 4.62 22.84 -5.82
CA GLY A 31 3.37 22.57 -6.55
C GLY A 31 3.35 23.15 -7.97
N ASP A 32 4.45 23.73 -8.47
CA ASP A 32 4.50 24.24 -9.84
C ASP A 32 4.74 23.10 -10.84
N LYS A 33 4.06 23.18 -11.99
CA LYS A 33 4.28 22.24 -13.10
C LYS A 33 5.66 22.43 -13.71
N VAL A 34 6.41 21.33 -13.85
CA VAL A 34 7.71 21.29 -14.52
C VAL A 34 7.68 20.34 -15.72
N LYS A 35 8.52 20.61 -16.73
CA LYS A 35 8.62 19.77 -17.93
C LYS A 35 9.63 18.64 -17.79
N GLU A 36 10.68 18.88 -17.00
CA GLU A 36 11.74 17.91 -16.72
C GLU A 36 12.24 18.07 -15.28
N ALA A 37 12.79 17.01 -14.72
CA ALA A 37 13.34 16.94 -13.37
C ALA A 37 14.76 16.35 -13.42
N LYS A 38 15.72 17.04 -12.80
CA LYS A 38 17.15 16.69 -12.81
C LYS A 38 17.54 15.91 -11.56
N PRO A 39 18.73 15.26 -11.52
CA PRO A 39 19.19 14.57 -10.32
C PRO A 39 19.23 15.50 -9.11
N GLY A 40 18.60 15.06 -8.00
CA GLY A 40 18.46 15.85 -6.78
C GLY A 40 17.07 16.48 -6.62
N ASP A 41 16.34 16.70 -7.71
CA ASP A 41 15.04 17.37 -7.64
C ASP A 41 13.98 16.44 -7.01
N PRO A 42 13.28 16.89 -5.95
CA PRO A 42 12.07 16.24 -5.48
C PRO A 42 10.90 16.63 -6.40
N VAL A 43 10.28 15.63 -7.02
CA VAL A 43 9.14 15.80 -7.90
C VAL A 43 8.00 14.86 -7.58
N GLU A 44 6.79 15.36 -7.72
CA GLU A 44 5.57 14.58 -7.71
C GLU A 44 5.23 14.17 -9.15
N ILE A 45 4.99 12.87 -9.33
CA ILE A 45 4.72 12.28 -10.64
C ILE A 45 3.24 11.94 -10.69
N LEU A 46 2.53 12.54 -11.64
CA LEU A 46 1.16 12.16 -11.96
C LEU A 46 1.16 11.21 -13.15
N GLY A 47 0.46 10.07 -13.03
CA GLY A 47 0.22 9.16 -14.16
C GLY A 47 0.52 7.69 -13.91
N PHE A 48 0.80 7.29 -12.68
CA PHE A 48 0.78 5.88 -12.28
C PHE A 48 -0.65 5.31 -12.30
N ASP A 49 -0.76 4.01 -12.55
CA ASP A 49 -1.99 3.24 -12.47
C ASP A 49 -2.51 3.10 -11.03
N LYS A 50 -1.57 2.98 -10.08
CA LYS A 50 -1.82 2.98 -8.63
C LYS A 50 -0.67 3.65 -7.88
N PRO A 51 -0.87 4.09 -6.63
CA PRO A 51 0.21 4.63 -5.82
C PRO A 51 1.35 3.60 -5.69
N PRO A 52 2.60 3.97 -6.04
CA PRO A 52 3.73 3.06 -5.91
C PRO A 52 4.05 2.78 -4.43
N PRO A 53 4.60 1.60 -4.10
CA PRO A 53 5.05 1.29 -2.75
C PRO A 53 6.12 2.28 -2.27
N ALA A 54 6.09 2.62 -0.98
CA ALA A 54 7.10 3.47 -0.38
C ALA A 54 8.48 2.78 -0.41
N GLY A 55 9.54 3.56 -0.67
CA GLY A 55 10.91 3.05 -0.70
C GLY A 55 11.32 2.27 -1.96
N GLU A 56 10.40 1.99 -2.89
CA GLU A 56 10.74 1.35 -4.17
C GLU A 56 11.43 2.31 -5.15
N LEU A 57 12.33 1.74 -5.96
CA LEU A 57 13.03 2.49 -7.01
C LEU A 57 12.13 2.63 -8.24
N CYS A 58 11.89 3.88 -8.66
CA CYS A 58 11.28 4.16 -9.95
C CYS A 58 12.33 4.17 -11.05
N ARG A 59 12.00 3.55 -12.18
CA ARG A 59 12.84 3.47 -13.36
C ARG A 59 12.04 3.92 -14.57
N VAL A 60 12.69 4.71 -15.42
CA VAL A 60 12.20 5.03 -16.76
C VAL A 60 12.50 3.84 -17.67
N VAL A 61 11.56 3.47 -18.51
CA VAL A 61 11.65 2.37 -19.48
C VAL A 61 11.24 2.86 -20.87
N GLU A 62 11.54 2.05 -21.89
CA GLU A 62 11.37 2.41 -23.30
C GLU A 62 9.92 2.70 -23.70
N ASN A 63 8.96 1.96 -23.14
CA ASN A 63 7.54 2.09 -23.46
C ASN A 63 6.64 1.59 -22.32
N GLU A 64 5.37 2.00 -22.34
CA GLU A 64 4.36 1.61 -21.34
C GLU A 64 4.16 0.09 -21.28
N ARG A 65 4.22 -0.60 -22.43
CA ARG A 65 4.05 -2.06 -22.47
C ARG A 65 5.10 -2.76 -21.62
N ARG A 66 6.37 -2.34 -21.75
CA ARG A 66 7.47 -2.88 -20.95
C ARG A 66 7.35 -2.52 -19.48
N ALA A 67 6.89 -1.31 -19.16
CA ALA A 67 6.61 -0.89 -17.77
C ALA A 67 5.58 -1.83 -17.12
N ARG A 68 4.47 -2.07 -17.82
CA ARG A 68 3.38 -2.95 -17.38
C ARG A 68 3.85 -4.40 -17.19
N GLU A 69 4.62 -4.94 -18.12
CA GLU A 69 5.18 -6.29 -17.99
C GLU A 69 6.04 -6.45 -16.73
N LEU A 70 6.93 -5.47 -16.46
CA LEU A 70 7.81 -5.50 -15.29
C LEU A 70 7.02 -5.35 -13.98
N ALA A 71 6.05 -4.43 -13.93
CA ALA A 71 5.19 -4.24 -12.77
C ALA A 71 4.35 -5.49 -12.46
N ASN A 72 3.72 -6.09 -13.48
CA ASN A 72 2.93 -7.31 -13.32
C ASN A 72 3.78 -8.48 -12.81
N ALA A 73 4.97 -8.69 -13.39
CA ALA A 73 5.87 -9.74 -12.93
C ALA A 73 6.27 -9.55 -11.46
N ARG A 74 6.46 -8.30 -11.02
CA ARG A 74 6.77 -7.99 -9.61
C ARG A 74 5.56 -8.17 -8.71
N GLY A 75 4.38 -7.73 -9.13
CA GLY A 75 3.12 -7.93 -8.40
C GLY A 75 2.78 -9.40 -8.18
N GLU A 76 2.95 -10.24 -9.21
CA GLU A 76 2.77 -11.69 -9.09
C GLU A 76 3.72 -12.32 -8.07
N ARG A 77 4.98 -11.87 -8.04
CA ARG A 77 5.95 -12.34 -7.05
C ARG A 77 5.54 -11.94 -5.64
N LEU A 78 5.19 -10.67 -5.42
CA LEU A 78 4.74 -10.17 -4.11
C LEU A 78 3.48 -10.91 -3.62
N ARG A 79 2.54 -11.18 -4.52
CA ARG A 79 1.33 -11.94 -4.19
C ARG A 79 1.64 -13.37 -3.76
N ARG A 80 2.57 -14.06 -4.44
CA ARG A 80 3.02 -15.40 -4.03
C ARG A 80 3.72 -15.38 -2.67
N GLU A 81 4.56 -14.38 -2.42
CA GLU A 81 5.25 -14.22 -1.13
C GLU A 81 4.26 -13.99 0.01
N GLN A 82 3.24 -13.14 -0.20
CA GLN A 82 2.16 -12.92 0.78
C GLN A 82 1.37 -14.20 1.06
N LEU A 83 1.00 -14.95 0.01
CA LEU A 83 0.30 -16.22 0.17
C LEU A 83 1.14 -17.26 0.91
N ALA A 84 2.45 -17.30 0.68
CA ALA A 84 3.38 -18.18 1.39
C ALA A 84 3.58 -17.78 2.87
N GLN A 85 3.47 -16.49 3.21
CA GLN A 85 3.53 -16.03 4.59
C GLN A 85 2.20 -16.24 5.33
N GLY A 86 1.06 -16.04 4.66
CA GLY A 86 -0.28 -16.28 5.20
C GLY A 86 -0.61 -17.77 5.37
N SER A 87 0.10 -18.66 4.66
CA SER A 87 -0.05 -20.12 4.78
C SER A 87 0.81 -20.76 5.86
N ARG A 88 1.37 -19.97 6.79
CA ARG A 88 1.68 -20.50 8.13
C ARG A 88 0.35 -20.84 8.79
N GLY A 89 -0.15 -22.02 8.42
CA GLY A 89 -1.41 -22.57 8.88
C GLY A 89 -1.53 -22.34 10.37
N VAL A 90 -2.66 -21.79 10.79
CA VAL A 90 -3.10 -21.92 12.17
C VAL A 90 -3.08 -23.43 12.43
N SER A 91 -2.05 -23.90 13.13
CA SER A 91 -1.92 -25.32 13.40
C SER A 91 -3.14 -25.73 14.21
N ILE A 92 -3.64 -26.95 14.00
CA ILE A 92 -4.83 -27.42 14.73
C ILE A 92 -4.58 -27.33 16.25
N GLU A 93 -3.34 -27.48 16.70
CA GLU A 93 -2.97 -27.26 18.10
C GLU A 93 -3.23 -25.80 18.56
N ARG A 94 -2.91 -24.79 17.74
CA ARG A 94 -3.20 -23.39 18.06
C ARG A 94 -4.69 -23.06 18.06
N LEU A 95 -5.49 -23.72 17.20
CA LEU A 95 -6.95 -23.62 17.24
C LEU A 95 -7.50 -24.19 18.55
N PHE A 96 -6.96 -25.33 19.00
CA PHE A 96 -7.34 -25.92 20.29
C PHE A 96 -6.93 -25.06 21.49
N GLU A 97 -5.71 -24.50 21.50
CA GLU A 97 -5.26 -23.56 22.54
C GLU A 97 -6.14 -22.30 22.60
N GLN A 98 -6.57 -21.77 21.44
CA GLN A 98 -7.48 -20.62 21.37
C GLN A 98 -8.90 -20.95 21.85
N MET A 99 -9.35 -22.20 21.72
CA MET A 99 -10.64 -22.64 22.27
C MET A 99 -10.58 -22.83 23.79
N GLU A 100 -9.43 -23.27 24.34
CA GLU A 100 -9.24 -23.46 25.79
C GLU A 100 -9.00 -22.15 26.56
N ALA A 101 -8.39 -21.14 25.93
CA ALA A 101 -8.02 -19.87 26.56
C ALA A 101 -9.21 -18.91 26.87
N GLY A 102 -10.45 -19.33 26.58
CA GLY A 102 -11.61 -18.44 26.65
C GLY A 102 -11.67 -17.47 25.46
N ALA A 103 -12.87 -16.98 25.16
CA ALA A 103 -13.13 -16.17 23.97
C ALA A 103 -12.42 -14.81 24.03
N VAL A 104 -11.16 -14.75 23.58
CA VAL A 104 -10.46 -13.50 23.27
C VAL A 104 -11.30 -12.79 22.20
N GLN A 105 -11.76 -11.58 22.49
CA GLN A 105 -12.54 -10.81 21.52
C GLN A 105 -11.60 -10.21 20.47
N ASP A 106 -11.90 -10.42 19.20
CA ASP A 106 -11.17 -9.79 18.10
C ASP A 106 -11.81 -8.43 17.78
N LEU A 107 -11.05 -7.34 17.90
CA LEU A 107 -11.41 -6.03 17.39
C LEU A 107 -10.91 -5.90 15.95
N ASN A 108 -11.78 -6.17 14.99
CA ASN A 108 -11.47 -6.05 13.57
C ASN A 108 -11.50 -4.59 13.11
N LEU A 109 -10.50 -4.17 12.34
CA LEU A 109 -10.35 -2.80 11.84
C LEU A 109 -10.15 -2.77 10.33
N VAL A 110 -10.82 -1.82 9.67
CA VAL A 110 -10.56 -1.42 8.28
C VAL A 110 -9.92 -0.03 8.31
N LEU A 111 -8.67 0.09 7.83
CA LEU A 111 -7.90 1.32 7.85
C LEU A 111 -7.82 1.96 6.46
N LYS A 112 -8.17 3.25 6.37
CA LYS A 112 -7.96 4.07 5.17
C LYS A 112 -7.14 5.29 5.53
N GLY A 113 -6.13 5.61 4.72
CA GLY A 113 -5.32 6.80 4.92
C GLY A 113 -5.13 7.60 3.64
N ASP A 114 -4.69 8.84 3.79
CA ASP A 114 -4.36 9.74 2.69
C ASP A 114 -3.07 9.33 1.95
N VAL A 115 -2.06 8.88 2.70
CA VAL A 115 -0.77 8.45 2.18
C VAL A 115 -0.37 7.06 2.70
N VAL A 116 0.34 6.30 1.86
CA VAL A 116 0.81 4.92 2.16
C VAL A 116 1.59 4.86 3.48
N GLY A 117 2.51 5.81 3.71
CA GLY A 117 3.37 5.79 4.88
C GLY A 117 2.63 5.95 6.22
N SER A 118 1.55 6.75 6.24
CA SER A 118 0.72 6.90 7.45
C SER A 118 -0.03 5.62 7.77
N VAL A 119 -0.56 4.94 6.75
CA VAL A 119 -1.27 3.66 6.91
C VAL A 119 -0.31 2.58 7.43
N GLU A 120 0.88 2.46 6.83
CA GLU A 120 1.89 1.49 7.27
C GLU A 120 2.36 1.74 8.70
N ALA A 121 2.59 3.01 9.07
CA ALA A 121 2.96 3.38 10.43
C ALA A 121 1.85 3.04 11.44
N ALA A 122 0.59 3.36 11.12
CA ALA A 122 -0.54 3.06 11.99
C ALA A 122 -0.71 1.56 12.24
N VAL A 123 -0.60 0.74 11.18
CA VAL A 123 -0.70 -0.72 11.29
C VAL A 123 0.44 -1.29 12.13
N SER A 124 1.66 -0.75 11.98
CA SER A 124 2.80 -1.17 12.79
C SER A 124 2.60 -0.87 14.28
N GLU A 125 2.08 0.31 14.63
CA GLU A 125 1.82 0.65 16.04
C GLU A 125 0.65 -0.15 16.62
N LEU A 126 -0.43 -0.36 15.86
CA LEU A 126 -1.56 -1.19 16.29
C LEU A 126 -1.14 -2.64 16.55
N GLY A 127 -0.21 -3.18 15.76
CA GLY A 127 0.33 -4.53 15.95
C GLY A 127 1.17 -4.69 17.23
N LYS A 128 1.65 -3.61 17.84
CA LYS A 128 2.38 -3.65 19.12
C LYS A 128 1.44 -3.73 20.32
N ILE A 129 0.17 -3.39 20.16
CA ILE A 129 -0.82 -3.44 21.23
C ILE A 129 -1.14 -4.91 21.50
N GLN A 130 -0.66 -5.43 22.63
CA GLN A 130 -0.98 -6.76 23.11
C GLN A 130 -1.79 -6.64 24.40
N HIS A 131 -3.05 -7.06 24.35
CA HIS A 131 -3.94 -7.12 25.50
C HIS A 131 -4.47 -8.55 25.66
N PRO A 132 -4.53 -9.10 26.89
CA PRO A 132 -4.97 -10.48 27.12
C PRO A 132 -6.44 -10.74 26.76
N GLU A 133 -7.31 -9.73 26.84
CA GLU A 133 -8.76 -9.89 26.60
C GLU A 133 -9.21 -9.53 25.17
N VAL A 134 -8.45 -8.67 24.48
CA VAL A 134 -8.83 -8.12 23.18
C VAL A 134 -7.65 -8.15 22.23
N ARG A 135 -7.83 -8.77 21.07
CA ARG A 135 -6.84 -8.77 19.99
C ARG A 135 -7.23 -7.76 18.94
N VAL A 136 -6.34 -6.83 18.61
CA VAL A 136 -6.54 -5.90 17.51
C VAL A 136 -6.13 -6.58 16.20
N ASN A 137 -7.04 -6.62 15.22
CA ASN A 137 -6.81 -7.24 13.93
C ASN A 137 -7.16 -6.28 12.79
N VAL A 138 -6.20 -5.96 11.93
CA VAL A 138 -6.44 -5.13 10.74
C VAL A 138 -6.79 -6.04 9.58
N ILE A 139 -8.08 -6.10 9.21
CA ILE A 139 -8.57 -6.97 8.16
C ILE A 139 -8.36 -6.39 6.75
N HIS A 140 -8.31 -5.07 6.65
CA HIS A 140 -8.06 -4.37 5.39
C HIS A 140 -7.39 -3.02 5.64
N GLN A 141 -6.45 -2.68 4.77
CA GLN A 141 -5.77 -1.39 4.76
C GLN A 141 -5.72 -0.85 3.33
N GLY A 142 -5.93 0.45 3.15
CA GLY A 142 -5.92 1.08 1.84
C GLY A 142 -5.60 2.57 1.89
N VAL A 143 -5.29 3.13 0.72
CA VAL A 143 -5.02 4.56 0.55
C VAL A 143 -6.14 5.19 -0.29
N GLY A 144 -6.56 6.39 0.10
CA GLY A 144 -7.66 7.14 -0.51
C GLY A 144 -8.92 7.19 0.36
N GLY A 145 -9.96 7.82 -0.17
CA GLY A 145 -11.24 7.97 0.52
C GLY A 145 -11.90 6.62 0.87
N ILE A 146 -12.82 6.66 1.82
CA ILE A 146 -13.59 5.48 2.24
C ILE A 146 -14.61 5.16 1.13
N THR A 147 -14.63 3.92 0.66
CA THR A 147 -15.54 3.46 -0.40
C THR A 147 -16.67 2.60 0.15
N GLU A 148 -17.74 2.44 -0.63
CA GLU A 148 -18.86 1.54 -0.27
C GLU A 148 -18.39 0.09 -0.05
N GLY A 149 -17.40 -0.37 -0.82
CA GLY A 149 -16.80 -1.69 -0.65
C GLY A 149 -16.13 -1.87 0.72
N ASP A 150 -15.52 -0.81 1.26
CA ASP A 150 -14.91 -0.84 2.59
C ASP A 150 -15.97 -0.94 3.69
N ILE A 151 -17.10 -0.23 3.53
CA ILE A 151 -18.24 -0.29 4.45
C ILE A 151 -18.88 -1.68 4.42
N MET A 152 -19.06 -2.26 3.24
CA MET A 152 -19.60 -3.61 3.07
C MET A 152 -18.71 -4.68 3.71
N LEU A 153 -17.40 -4.59 3.51
CA LEU A 153 -16.43 -5.48 4.16
C LEU A 153 -16.49 -5.34 5.68
N ALA A 154 -16.53 -4.11 6.19
CA ALA A 154 -16.62 -3.84 7.60
C ALA A 154 -17.92 -4.41 8.22
N SER A 155 -19.06 -4.22 7.54
CA SER A 155 -20.34 -4.78 8.00
C SER A 155 -20.36 -6.31 7.98
N ALA A 156 -19.77 -6.95 6.97
CA ALA A 156 -19.74 -8.40 6.86
C ALA A 156 -18.82 -9.07 7.89
N SER A 157 -17.74 -8.38 8.28
CA SER A 157 -16.72 -8.90 9.20
C SER A 157 -16.82 -8.33 10.62
N GLY A 158 -17.85 -7.52 10.92
CA GLY A 158 -18.01 -6.85 12.21
C GLY A 158 -16.85 -5.91 12.57
N ALA A 159 -16.24 -5.28 11.56
CA ALA A 159 -15.08 -4.42 11.72
C ALA A 159 -15.45 -2.93 11.84
N THR A 160 -14.62 -2.16 12.52
CA THR A 160 -14.75 -0.69 12.59
C THR A 160 -13.90 -0.05 11.49
N VAL A 161 -14.47 0.90 10.76
CA VAL A 161 -13.76 1.68 9.72
C VAL A 161 -13.08 2.88 10.36
N VAL A 162 -11.78 3.04 10.13
CA VAL A 162 -10.97 4.16 10.65
C VAL A 162 -10.29 4.87 9.49
N GLY A 163 -10.56 6.17 9.37
CA GLY A 163 -9.96 7.05 8.37
C GLY A 163 -8.87 7.95 8.97
N PHE A 164 -7.68 7.96 8.38
CA PHE A 164 -6.59 8.87 8.71
C PHE A 164 -6.48 9.95 7.63
N ASN A 165 -6.95 11.17 7.95
CA ASN A 165 -6.95 12.32 7.05
C ASN A 165 -7.68 12.07 5.70
N VAL A 166 -8.68 11.20 5.71
CA VAL A 166 -9.55 10.89 4.55
C VAL A 166 -10.95 11.43 4.80
N ARG A 167 -11.65 11.79 3.72
CA ARG A 167 -13.05 12.24 3.74
C ARG A 167 -13.96 11.20 3.13
#